data_AF-A0A175WFG5-F1
#
_entry.id   AF-A0A175WFG5-F1
#
_cell.length_a   1.000
_cell.length_b   1.000
_cell.length_c   1.000
_cell.angle_alpha   90.00
_cell.angle_beta   90.00
_cell.angle_gamma   90.00
#
_symmetry.space_group_name_H-M   'P 1'
#
loop_
_entity.id
_entity.type
_entity.pdbx_description
1 polymer ?
#
loop_
_entity_poly.entity_id
_entity_poly.type
_entity_poly.pdbx_seq_one_letter_code
_entity_poly.pdbx_strand_id
1 'polypeptide(L)'
;MQISALIALFASTASAAATPRQERINQNLIPPDFGITAGQGKDQIQPGSCVGANNQPIPCSCPPAPNDSDFLAKLTQALTQGFFPDESVRTPLTLDEFNDESDTSLDTGKKRATAMIQVIQSIDGQKGLGCPGVSVPALARMQQSGQVGGNITSIRSLRNKRRHPAAASIRYRLSSRQHHSN
;
A
#
# COMPACT_ATOMS: atom_id res chain seq x y z
N MET A 1 45.59 -61.56 13.79
CA MET A 1 46.34 -61.01 12.65
C MET A 1 45.34 -60.39 11.68
N GLN A 2 45.75 -59.26 11.10
CA GLN A 2 45.05 -58.22 10.33
C GLN A 2 44.18 -58.70 9.16
N ILE A 3 43.05 -58.00 8.87
CA ILE A 3 42.54 -57.50 7.56
C ILE A 3 41.43 -56.45 7.87
N SER A 4 41.63 -55.11 7.91
CA SER A 4 41.74 -54.09 6.83
C SER A 4 40.61 -54.10 5.79
N ALA A 5 39.51 -53.36 6.00
CA ALA A 5 39.26 -51.97 5.58
C ALA A 5 38.48 -51.86 4.24
N LEU A 6 37.25 -51.34 4.30
CA LEU A 6 36.55 -50.70 3.17
C LEU A 6 35.78 -49.47 3.71
N ILE A 7 36.30 -48.29 3.37
CA ILE A 7 35.71 -46.98 3.68
C ILE A 7 34.82 -46.60 2.50
N ALA A 8 33.51 -46.52 2.71
CA ALA A 8 32.55 -46.02 1.74
C ALA A 8 32.51 -44.48 1.78
N LEU A 9 32.93 -43.86 0.69
CA LEU A 9 32.91 -42.41 0.49
C LEU A 9 31.53 -42.02 -0.06
N PHE A 10 30.64 -41.55 0.83
CA PHE A 10 29.36 -40.99 0.41
C PHE A 10 29.58 -39.54 -0.06
N ALA A 11 29.55 -39.33 -1.37
CA ALA A 11 29.50 -38.02 -1.98
C ALA A 11 28.14 -37.36 -1.66
N SER A 12 28.13 -36.42 -0.72
CA SER A 12 26.95 -35.60 -0.43
C SER A 12 26.77 -34.57 -1.54
N THR A 13 25.94 -34.88 -2.55
CA THR A 13 25.48 -33.88 -3.52
C THR A 13 24.55 -32.92 -2.79
N ALA A 14 25.12 -31.82 -2.31
CA ALA A 14 24.37 -30.67 -1.82
C ALA A 14 23.60 -30.03 -2.98
N SER A 15 22.35 -30.43 -3.16
CA SER A 15 21.40 -29.67 -3.97
C SER A 15 21.18 -28.33 -3.26
N ALA A 16 21.85 -27.29 -3.73
CA ALA A 16 21.47 -25.92 -3.42
C ALA A 16 20.06 -25.72 -3.99
N ALA A 17 19.03 -25.98 -3.17
CA ALA A 17 17.69 -25.51 -3.45
C ALA A 17 17.81 -23.99 -3.55
N ALA A 18 17.75 -23.48 -4.78
CA ALA A 18 17.53 -22.06 -5.03
C ALA A 18 16.24 -21.73 -4.27
N THR A 19 16.40 -21.13 -3.10
CA THR A 19 15.26 -20.53 -2.41
C THR A 19 14.67 -19.56 -3.41
N PRO A 20 13.40 -19.72 -3.83
CA PRO A 20 12.79 -18.71 -4.67
C PRO A 20 12.99 -17.41 -3.90
N ARG A 21 13.67 -16.44 -4.52
CA ARG A 21 13.72 -15.08 -3.99
C ARG A 21 12.26 -14.66 -3.95
N GLN A 22 11.61 -14.82 -2.80
CA GLN A 22 10.34 -14.17 -2.54
C GLN A 22 10.63 -12.70 -2.78
N GLU A 23 10.15 -12.23 -3.92
CA GLU A 23 10.29 -10.86 -4.33
C GLU A 23 9.58 -10.03 -3.28
N ARG A 24 10.40 -9.37 -2.47
CA ARG A 24 9.93 -8.77 -1.23
C ARG A 24 9.07 -7.57 -1.60
N ILE A 25 7.98 -7.39 -0.86
CA ILE A 25 7.19 -6.16 -0.94
C ILE A 25 8.10 -4.97 -0.65
N ASN A 26 8.02 -3.97 -1.52
CA ASN A 26 8.67 -2.70 -1.28
C ASN A 26 7.94 -1.91 -0.18
N GLN A 27 8.55 -1.88 1.00
CA GLN A 27 7.96 -1.25 2.18
C GLN A 27 7.87 0.28 2.10
N ASN A 28 8.63 0.93 1.19
CA ASN A 28 8.51 2.38 0.98
C ASN A 28 7.15 2.79 0.39
N LEU A 29 6.43 1.83 -0.21
CA LEU A 29 5.11 2.02 -0.82
C LEU A 29 3.97 1.70 0.14
N ILE A 30 4.30 1.23 1.35
CA ILE A 30 3.36 1.02 2.46
C ILE A 30 3.47 2.22 3.41
N PRO A 31 2.35 2.82 3.86
CA PRO A 31 2.41 3.85 4.89
C PRO A 31 3.17 3.37 6.14
N PRO A 32 4.03 4.22 6.74
CA PRO A 32 4.81 3.84 7.92
C PRO A 32 3.93 3.53 9.16
N ASP A 33 2.70 4.05 9.17
CA ASP A 33 1.64 3.75 10.13
C ASP A 33 0.29 3.65 9.41
N PHE A 34 -0.63 2.85 9.97
CA PHE A 34 -2.01 2.77 9.47
C PHE A 34 -2.97 3.78 10.12
N GLY A 35 -2.45 4.68 10.96
CA GLY A 35 -3.18 5.70 11.71
C GLY A 35 -3.79 5.22 13.02
N ILE A 36 -3.76 3.92 13.30
CA ILE A 36 -4.17 3.27 14.56
C ILE A 36 -3.18 2.15 14.83
N THR A 37 -2.84 1.92 16.10
CA THR A 37 -2.02 0.78 16.52
C THR A 37 -2.88 -0.27 17.22
N ALA A 38 -2.50 -1.54 17.12
CA ALA A 38 -3.14 -2.60 17.89
C ALA A 38 -3.17 -2.26 19.39
N GLY A 39 -4.26 -2.63 20.07
CA GLY A 39 -4.48 -2.33 21.49
C GLY A 39 -4.90 -0.89 21.81
N GLN A 40 -4.97 0.01 20.83
CA GLN A 40 -5.31 1.41 21.07
C GLN A 40 -6.71 1.58 21.66
N GLY A 41 -6.80 2.29 22.79
CA GLY A 41 -8.08 2.63 23.42
C GLY A 41 -8.87 1.42 23.94
N LYS A 42 -8.18 0.37 24.37
CA LYS A 42 -8.80 -0.83 24.95
C LYS A 42 -9.86 -0.47 26.01
N ASP A 43 -11.03 -1.09 25.88
CA ASP A 43 -12.20 -0.97 26.76
C ASP A 43 -12.81 0.45 26.87
N GLN A 44 -12.44 1.40 26.00
CA GLN A 44 -12.95 2.78 26.06
C GLN A 44 -14.36 2.95 25.48
N ILE A 45 -14.70 2.23 24.41
CA ILE A 45 -16.04 2.28 23.79
C ILE A 45 -16.91 1.13 24.31
N GLN A 46 -16.34 -0.07 24.38
CA GLN A 46 -17.03 -1.29 24.80
C GLN A 46 -16.01 -2.24 25.45
N PRO A 47 -16.37 -2.93 26.55
CA PRO A 47 -15.54 -3.99 27.11
C PRO A 47 -15.17 -5.05 26.07
N GLY A 48 -13.91 -5.44 26.01
CA GLY A 48 -13.36 -6.41 25.08
C GLY A 48 -12.98 -5.85 23.70
N SER A 49 -13.11 -4.54 23.47
CA SER A 49 -12.83 -3.89 22.18
C SER A 49 -11.79 -2.78 22.29
N CYS A 50 -11.21 -2.41 21.15
CA CYS A 50 -10.31 -1.28 20.99
C CYS A 50 -10.94 -0.19 20.12
N VAL A 51 -10.33 1.00 20.07
CA VAL A 51 -10.87 2.16 19.35
C VAL A 51 -10.32 2.24 17.93
N GLY A 52 -11.22 2.04 16.97
CA GLY A 52 -11.01 2.30 15.55
C GLY A 52 -11.29 3.75 15.14
N ALA A 53 -11.20 4.01 13.83
CA ALA A 53 -11.58 5.29 13.26
C ALA A 53 -13.04 5.63 13.57
N ASN A 54 -13.34 6.92 13.76
CA ASN A 54 -14.66 7.43 14.12
C ASN A 54 -15.25 6.81 15.41
N ASN A 55 -14.40 6.43 16.37
CA ASN A 55 -14.79 5.77 17.61
C ASN A 55 -15.65 4.53 17.39
N GLN A 56 -15.28 3.71 16.39
CA GLN A 56 -15.91 2.41 16.15
C GLN A 56 -15.14 1.31 16.90
N PRO A 57 -15.83 0.35 17.55
CA PRO A 57 -15.14 -0.77 18.19
C PRO A 57 -14.46 -1.66 17.15
N ILE A 58 -13.20 -2.02 17.41
CA ILE A 58 -12.41 -2.96 16.60
C ILE A 58 -11.79 -4.05 17.49
N PRO A 59 -11.43 -5.23 16.95
CA PRO A 59 -10.63 -6.21 17.68
C PRO A 59 -9.30 -5.59 18.12
N CYS A 60 -8.85 -5.88 19.33
CA CYS A 60 -7.62 -5.30 19.85
C CYS A 60 -6.33 -5.80 19.17
N SER A 61 -6.39 -6.88 18.38
CA SER A 61 -5.33 -7.32 17.49
C SER A 61 -5.24 -6.49 16.20
N CYS A 62 -6.20 -5.60 15.94
CA CYS A 62 -6.27 -4.83 14.72
C CYS A 62 -5.81 -3.37 14.92
N PRO A 63 -5.08 -2.79 13.96
CA PRO A 63 -4.54 -3.43 12.75
C PRO A 63 -3.23 -4.20 13.02
N PRO A 64 -2.80 -5.11 12.11
CA PRO A 64 -1.40 -5.56 12.08
C PRO A 64 -0.46 -4.37 11.87
N ALA A 65 0.81 -4.50 12.27
CA ALA A 65 1.81 -3.49 11.96
C ALA A 65 2.09 -3.45 10.44
N PRO A 66 2.44 -2.29 9.85
CA PRO A 66 2.75 -2.20 8.41
C PRO A 66 3.90 -3.09 7.95
N ASN A 67 4.82 -3.43 8.86
CA ASN A 67 5.97 -4.31 8.65
C ASN A 67 5.78 -5.71 9.23
N ASP A 68 4.56 -6.08 9.63
CA ASP A 68 4.25 -7.40 10.17
C ASP A 68 4.52 -8.49 9.12
N SER A 69 5.21 -9.55 9.51
CA SER A 69 5.65 -10.59 8.56
C SER A 69 4.49 -11.38 7.96
N ASP A 70 3.41 -11.59 8.71
CA ASP A 70 2.24 -12.34 8.25
C ASP A 70 1.43 -11.49 7.25
N PHE A 71 1.23 -10.21 7.56
CA PHE A 71 0.65 -9.24 6.63
C PHE A 71 1.44 -9.16 5.32
N LEU A 72 2.76 -9.00 5.38
CA LEU A 72 3.62 -8.89 4.20
C LEU A 72 3.63 -10.19 3.37
N ALA A 73 3.62 -11.36 4.02
CA ALA A 73 3.56 -12.65 3.33
C ALA A 73 2.24 -12.81 2.57
N LYS A 74 1.11 -12.49 3.20
CA LYS A 74 -0.22 -12.55 2.56
C LYS A 74 -0.40 -11.49 1.48
N LEU A 75 0.17 -10.31 1.65
CA LEU A 75 0.19 -9.28 0.61
C LEU A 75 0.99 -9.74 -0.61
N THR A 76 2.16 -10.34 -0.39
CA THR A 76 2.95 -10.97 -1.47
C THR A 76 2.12 -12.05 -2.17
N GLN A 77 1.47 -12.93 -1.40
CA GLN A 77 0.60 -13.97 -1.95
C GLN A 77 -0.52 -13.37 -2.81
N ALA A 78 -1.24 -12.36 -2.31
CA ALA A 78 -2.33 -11.72 -3.04
C ALA A 78 -1.86 -11.10 -4.36
N LEU A 79 -0.71 -10.43 -4.36
CA LEU A 79 -0.14 -9.78 -5.54
C LEU A 79 0.44 -10.77 -6.56
N THR A 80 0.97 -11.91 -6.11
CA THR A 80 1.47 -12.97 -7.01
C THR A 80 0.32 -13.81 -7.59
N GLN A 81 -0.69 -14.14 -6.79
CA GLN A 81 -1.83 -14.96 -7.21
C GLN A 81 -2.92 -14.15 -7.92
N GLY A 82 -2.97 -12.83 -7.69
CA GLY A 82 -4.00 -11.93 -8.18
C GLY A 82 -5.31 -11.99 -7.39
N PHE A 83 -5.33 -12.64 -6.23
CA PHE A 83 -6.45 -12.72 -5.28
C PHE A 83 -5.97 -13.20 -3.91
N PHE A 84 -6.73 -12.91 -2.84
CA PHE A 84 -6.56 -13.53 -1.53
C PHE A 84 -7.78 -13.24 -0.63
N PRO A 85 -8.27 -14.21 0.17
CA PRO A 85 -8.14 -15.67 0.02
C PRO A 85 -9.16 -16.24 -1.00
N ASP A 86 -10.09 -15.40 -1.46
CA ASP A 86 -11.21 -15.77 -2.33
C ASP A 86 -10.96 -15.27 -3.75
N GLU A 87 -10.93 -16.19 -4.73
CA GLU A 87 -10.72 -15.91 -6.16
C GLU A 87 -11.76 -14.95 -6.77
N SER A 88 -12.93 -14.84 -6.13
CA SER A 88 -13.99 -13.92 -6.54
C SER A 88 -13.62 -12.45 -6.31
N VAL A 89 -12.61 -12.17 -5.48
CA VAL A 89 -12.12 -10.83 -5.18
C VAL A 89 -10.70 -10.67 -5.72
N ARG A 90 -10.60 -10.09 -6.92
CA ARG A 90 -9.30 -9.87 -7.57
C ARG A 90 -8.52 -8.74 -6.90
N THR A 91 -7.22 -8.95 -6.80
CA THR A 91 -6.24 -7.93 -6.41
C THR A 91 -6.00 -7.01 -7.61
N PRO A 92 -6.02 -5.68 -7.44
CA PRO A 92 -6.00 -4.74 -8.56
C PRO A 92 -4.62 -4.51 -9.19
N LEU A 93 -3.58 -5.18 -8.68
CA LEU A 93 -2.18 -5.06 -9.11
C LEU A 93 -1.49 -6.42 -9.04
N THR A 94 -0.48 -6.60 -9.88
CA THR A 94 0.54 -7.64 -9.71
C THR A 94 1.62 -7.20 -8.71
N LEU A 95 2.51 -8.13 -8.35
CA LEU A 95 3.66 -7.83 -7.49
C LEU A 95 4.60 -6.77 -8.09
N ASP A 96 4.87 -6.86 -9.40
CA ASP A 96 5.73 -5.91 -10.12
C ASP A 96 5.11 -4.51 -10.12
N GLU A 97 3.82 -4.40 -10.44
CA GLU A 97 3.11 -3.12 -10.45
C GLU A 97 3.02 -2.52 -9.04
N PHE A 98 2.85 -3.36 -8.00
CA PHE A 98 2.88 -2.89 -6.63
C PHE A 98 4.24 -2.29 -6.28
N ASN A 99 5.33 -2.97 -6.63
CA ASN A 99 6.70 -2.62 -6.26
C ASN A 99 7.34 -1.50 -7.11
N ASP A 100 6.69 -1.06 -8.20
CA ASP A 100 7.19 0.03 -9.04
C ASP A 100 7.12 1.40 -8.33
N GLU A 101 8.21 1.78 -7.64
CA GLU A 101 8.33 3.10 -7.00
C GLU A 101 8.27 4.28 -7.98
N SER A 102 8.54 4.04 -9.27
CA SER A 102 8.52 5.09 -10.28
C SER A 102 7.09 5.49 -10.67
N ASP A 103 6.12 4.58 -10.52
CA ASP A 103 4.71 4.88 -10.68
C ASP A 103 4.15 5.61 -9.45
N THR A 104 4.16 6.94 -9.56
CA THR A 104 3.63 7.89 -8.56
C THR A 104 2.20 8.35 -8.88
N SER A 105 1.51 7.66 -9.80
CA SER A 105 0.15 8.04 -10.17
C SER A 105 -0.82 7.83 -9.00
N LEU A 106 -1.81 8.73 -8.90
CA LEU A 106 -2.85 8.62 -7.88
C LEU A 106 -3.68 7.34 -8.07
N ASP A 107 -3.83 6.85 -9.30
CA ASP A 107 -4.56 5.62 -9.58
C ASP A 107 -3.85 4.41 -8.97
N THR A 108 -2.55 4.27 -9.23
CA THR A 108 -1.74 3.18 -8.66
C THR A 108 -1.69 3.26 -7.14
N GLY A 109 -1.58 4.46 -6.55
CA GLY A 109 -1.70 4.63 -5.11
C GLY A 109 -3.03 4.13 -4.52
N LYS A 110 -4.16 4.35 -5.22
CA LYS A 110 -5.46 3.81 -4.78
C LYS A 110 -5.53 2.29 -4.89
N LYS A 111 -4.96 1.74 -5.95
CA LYS A 111 -4.90 0.28 -6.16
C LYS A 111 -4.02 -0.41 -5.11
N ARG A 112 -2.85 0.17 -4.78
CA ARG A 112 -1.99 -0.28 -3.67
C ARG A 112 -2.75 -0.31 -2.34
N ALA A 113 -3.45 0.77 -2.01
CA ALA A 113 -4.29 0.82 -0.81
C ALA A 113 -5.41 -0.22 -0.82
N THR A 114 -6.06 -0.43 -1.98
CA THR A 114 -7.11 -1.44 -2.13
C THR A 114 -6.57 -2.85 -1.88
N ALA A 115 -5.42 -3.20 -2.46
CA ALA A 115 -4.77 -4.49 -2.24
C ALA A 115 -4.43 -4.71 -0.75
N MET A 116 -3.84 -3.72 -0.10
CA MET A 116 -3.54 -3.79 1.34
C MET A 116 -4.79 -3.96 2.20
N ILE A 117 -5.87 -3.20 1.92
CA ILE A 117 -7.14 -3.31 2.66
C ILE A 117 -7.78 -4.70 2.46
N GLN A 118 -7.78 -5.25 1.24
CA GLN A 118 -8.31 -6.59 0.97
C GLN A 118 -7.62 -7.67 1.82
N VAL A 119 -6.28 -7.61 1.91
CA VAL A 119 -5.49 -8.53 2.71
C VAL A 119 -5.77 -8.36 4.19
N ILE A 120 -5.81 -7.12 4.69
CA ILE A 120 -6.07 -6.83 6.11
C ILE A 120 -7.46 -7.33 6.54
N GLN A 121 -8.48 -7.14 5.70
CA GLN A 121 -9.84 -7.63 5.95
C GLN A 121 -9.97 -9.15 5.92
N SER A 122 -8.95 -9.86 5.42
CA SER A 122 -8.95 -11.31 5.30
C SER A 122 -7.70 -11.95 5.89
N ILE A 123 -7.01 -11.24 6.80
CA ILE A 123 -5.68 -11.63 7.29
C ILE A 123 -5.70 -13.02 7.96
N ASP A 124 -6.80 -13.37 8.63
CA ASP A 124 -7.01 -14.69 9.23
C ASP A 124 -7.26 -15.82 8.20
N GLY A 125 -7.08 -15.55 6.91
CA GLY A 125 -7.22 -16.53 5.82
C GLY A 125 -8.66 -16.78 5.39
N GLN A 126 -9.63 -16.08 5.99
CA GLN A 126 -11.04 -16.13 5.60
C GLN A 126 -11.53 -14.73 5.25
N LYS A 127 -12.27 -14.64 4.14
CA LYS A 127 -12.81 -13.36 3.64
C LYS A 127 -13.71 -12.70 4.68
N GLY A 128 -13.35 -11.49 5.08
CA GLY A 128 -14.16 -10.63 5.96
C GLY A 128 -14.07 -10.96 7.45
N LEU A 129 -13.25 -11.93 7.87
CA LEU A 129 -13.01 -12.23 9.29
C LEU A 129 -11.76 -11.58 9.87
N GLY A 130 -10.97 -10.90 9.03
CA GLY A 130 -9.78 -10.18 9.47
C GLY A 130 -10.10 -8.82 10.08
N CYS A 131 -9.15 -7.90 9.95
CA CYS A 131 -9.26 -6.58 10.53
C CYS A 131 -10.18 -5.65 9.71
N PRO A 132 -11.16 -4.99 10.34
CA PRO A 132 -12.11 -4.13 9.63
C PRO A 132 -11.40 -2.89 9.07
N GLY A 133 -11.90 -2.33 7.97
CA GLY A 133 -11.28 -1.15 7.34
C GLY A 133 -11.16 0.09 8.25
N VAL A 134 -12.03 0.20 9.27
CA VAL A 134 -11.95 1.25 10.29
C VAL A 134 -10.72 1.13 11.21
N SER A 135 -10.01 -0.01 11.20
CA SER A 135 -8.73 -0.19 11.90
C SER A 135 -7.54 0.42 11.15
N VAL A 136 -7.70 0.79 9.87
CA VAL A 136 -6.61 1.30 9.01
C VAL A 136 -6.96 2.61 8.30
N PRO A 137 -7.29 3.69 9.05
CA PRO A 137 -7.72 4.95 8.44
C PRO A 137 -6.71 5.57 7.46
N ALA A 138 -5.40 5.33 7.62
CA ALA A 138 -4.42 5.82 6.66
C ALA A 138 -4.58 5.16 5.28
N LEU A 139 -4.84 3.85 5.24
CA LEU A 139 -5.12 3.15 3.98
C LEU A 139 -6.44 3.59 3.38
N ALA A 140 -7.48 3.81 4.18
CA ALA A 140 -8.75 4.34 3.69
C ALA A 140 -8.57 5.72 3.02
N ARG A 141 -7.76 6.61 3.61
CA ARG A 141 -7.40 7.90 2.99
C ARG A 141 -6.59 7.72 1.70
N MET A 142 -5.66 6.77 1.67
CA MET A 142 -4.87 6.46 0.48
C MET A 142 -5.75 5.88 -0.64
N GLN A 143 -6.74 5.04 -0.32
CA GLN A 143 -7.71 4.50 -1.27
C GLN A 143 -8.60 5.61 -1.90
N GLN A 144 -8.85 6.69 -1.15
CA GLN A 144 -9.60 7.84 -1.66
C GLN A 144 -8.74 8.83 -2.45
N SER A 145 -7.52 9.10 -1.99
CA SER A 145 -6.65 10.16 -2.52
C SER A 145 -5.61 9.68 -3.54
N GLY A 146 -5.14 8.44 -3.41
CA GLY A 146 -3.99 7.89 -4.12
C GLY A 146 -2.63 8.28 -3.54
N GLN A 147 -2.57 8.97 -2.39
CA GLN A 147 -1.33 9.46 -1.81
C GLN A 147 -0.90 8.61 -0.60
N VAL A 148 0.36 8.16 -0.60
CA VAL A 148 1.01 7.54 0.56
C VAL A 148 1.39 8.64 1.55
N GLY A 149 0.78 8.66 2.73
CA GLY A 149 1.00 9.71 3.75
C GLY A 149 0.18 10.99 3.50
N GLY A 150 -0.40 11.53 4.57
CA GLY A 150 -1.47 12.54 4.57
C GLY A 150 -1.09 13.96 4.12
N ASN A 151 -0.25 14.12 3.09
CA ASN A 151 0.09 15.44 2.54
C ASN A 151 -0.99 15.94 1.56
N ILE A 152 -2.22 16.05 2.05
CA ILE A 152 -3.40 16.58 1.32
C ILE A 152 -3.23 18.07 0.96
N THR A 153 -2.17 18.74 1.44
CA THR A 153 -1.86 20.14 1.14
C THR A 153 -1.65 20.39 -0.36
N SER A 154 -1.21 19.40 -1.14
CA SER A 154 -0.95 19.60 -2.58
C SER A 154 -2.20 19.53 -3.48
N ILE A 155 -3.26 18.81 -3.08
CA ILE A 155 -4.39 18.55 -3.99
C ILE A 155 -5.32 19.78 -4.12
N ARG A 156 -5.50 20.59 -3.06
CA ARG A 156 -6.22 21.87 -3.19
C ARG A 156 -5.48 22.85 -4.10
N SER A 157 -4.14 22.81 -4.11
CA SER A 157 -3.32 23.66 -4.99
C SER A 157 -3.49 23.28 -6.47
N LEU A 158 -3.52 21.97 -6.80
CA LEU A 158 -3.68 21.52 -8.18
C LEU A 158 -5.11 21.67 -8.72
N ARG A 159 -6.13 21.48 -7.87
CA ARG A 159 -7.53 21.65 -8.29
C ARG A 159 -7.92 23.12 -8.47
N ASN A 160 -7.29 24.05 -7.73
CA ASN A 160 -7.48 25.49 -7.94
C ASN A 160 -6.75 25.98 -9.21
N LYS A 161 -5.59 25.40 -9.53
CA LYS A 161 -4.81 25.79 -10.72
C LYS A 161 -5.42 25.34 -12.06
N ARG A 162 -6.25 24.29 -12.09
CA ARG A 162 -6.96 23.85 -13.30
C ARG A 162 -8.35 24.49 -13.51
N ARG A 163 -8.88 25.22 -12.53
CA ARG A 163 -10.20 25.88 -12.65
C ARG A 163 -10.15 27.33 -13.12
N HIS A 164 -8.97 27.88 -13.39
CA HIS A 164 -8.82 29.21 -14.00
C HIS A 164 -7.99 29.14 -15.29
N PRO A 165 -8.60 28.74 -16.43
CA PRO A 165 -8.10 29.19 -17.72
C PRO A 165 -8.29 30.71 -17.76
N ALA A 166 -7.22 31.43 -18.11
CA ALA A 166 -7.18 32.88 -18.21
C ALA A 166 -8.36 33.42 -19.04
N ALA A 167 -9.34 34.00 -18.35
CA ALA A 167 -10.36 34.83 -18.95
C ALA A 167 -9.88 36.29 -18.91
N ALA A 168 -9.69 36.86 -20.10
CA ALA A 168 -9.84 38.27 -20.41
C ALA A 168 -9.12 39.31 -19.53
N SER A 169 -8.02 39.85 -20.06
CA SER A 169 -7.82 41.30 -20.01
C SER A 169 -7.20 41.78 -21.31
N ILE A 170 -8.10 42.19 -22.21
CA ILE A 170 -7.82 43.16 -23.26
C ILE A 170 -7.39 44.45 -22.55
N ARG A 171 -6.12 44.84 -22.67
CA ARG A 171 -5.71 46.24 -22.51
C ARG A 171 -4.79 46.62 -23.66
N TYR A 172 -5.26 47.65 -24.37
CA TYR A 172 -4.63 48.34 -25.47
C TYR A 172 -3.14 48.58 -25.23
N ARG A 173 -2.32 48.19 -26.20
CA ARG A 173 -0.92 48.59 -26.32
C ARG A 173 -0.85 49.72 -27.35
N LEU A 174 -1.04 50.97 -26.89
CA LEU A 174 -0.48 52.12 -27.60
C LEU A 174 1.03 52.09 -27.36
N SER A 175 1.82 51.90 -28.41
CA SER A 175 3.23 52.28 -28.39
C SER A 175 3.68 52.65 -29.80
N SER A 176 4.08 53.91 -29.91
CA SER A 176 4.56 54.67 -31.05
C SER A 176 5.42 53.88 -32.04
N ARG A 177 5.07 53.97 -33.32
CA ARG A 177 6.02 53.80 -34.42
C ARG A 177 5.66 54.76 -35.55
N GLN A 178 6.60 55.67 -35.81
CA GLN A 178 7.08 56.09 -37.15
C GLN A 178 6.05 56.75 -38.08
N HIS A 179 6.33 57.78 -38.85
CA HIS A 179 7.39 58.77 -39.03
C HIS A 179 6.83 59.62 -40.18
N HIS A 180 6.95 60.95 -40.11
CA HIS A 180 6.94 61.86 -41.28
C HIS A 180 5.72 61.86 -42.22
N SER A 181 4.88 62.89 -42.07
CA SER A 181 4.24 63.55 -43.20
C SER A 181 4.92 64.90 -43.40
N ASN A 182 5.25 65.18 -44.66
CA ASN A 182 5.14 66.49 -45.29
C ASN A 182 4.47 66.25 -46.65
#